data_AF-A0A4Q6CAX8-F1
#
_entry.id   AF-A0A4Q6CAX8-F1
#
_cell.length_a   1.000
_cell.length_b   1.000
_cell.length_c   1.000
_cell.angle_alpha   90.00
_cell.angle_beta   90.00
_cell.angle_gamma   90.00
#
_symmetry.space_group_name_H-M   'P 1'
#
loop_
_entity.id
_entity.type
_entity.pdbx_description
1 polymer ?
#
loop_
_entity_poly.entity_id
_entity_poly.type
_entity_poly.pdbx_seq_one_letter_code
_entity_poly.pdbx_strand_id
1 'polypeptide(L)'
;MFFKKLKRGWKFSLASIALTLAGTSCGLLGNKKEPNKTAQSSQDLGCLDSLGDRVTRFMDGKIEEAEWKETFKCVVDQVNFFKANVAGNDPRGYNQGDIAFLLRTYLVKTKTITDAFTSSIFDIKAGVFGGNPDVITNADLDRFIAFVDFLKVETLALMIPLKNHHDQPSARSYLDLADALATATDHLATYLTPRVGEHSITKESFIPFTKEVIQLFDGDISKVDEYEELARSAKVLLTDGSKDAIEAWAWPRVAREAGALGGLYMAYSAVDSLKFSDDLQRDEYYLELITRAHRYANRIMVANRGKIAYDRIYQVIDALPKDLLTNQELVRALKVSFPNMIEHALGGQLKNALDTVAVNQAFT
;
A
#
# COMPACT_ATOMS: atom_id res chain seq x y z
N MET A 1 -27.18 -0.51 11.55
CA MET A 1 -26.14 0.55 11.66
C MET A 1 -24.71 0.00 11.52
N PHE A 2 -24.37 -1.11 12.20
CA PHE A 2 -23.05 -1.74 12.24
C PHE A 2 -22.31 -1.85 10.89
N PHE A 3 -22.96 -2.36 9.84
CA PHE A 3 -22.37 -2.46 8.48
C PHE A 3 -21.90 -1.11 7.87
N LYS A 4 -22.46 0.04 8.27
CA LYS A 4 -21.94 1.36 7.86
C LYS A 4 -20.65 1.77 8.58
N LYS A 5 -20.28 1.13 9.70
CA LYS A 5 -18.93 1.24 10.29
C LYS A 5 -17.96 0.27 9.62
N LEU A 6 -18.35 -0.99 9.36
CA LEU A 6 -17.48 -1.94 8.64
C LEU A 6 -17.09 -1.42 7.24
N LYS A 7 -18.03 -0.89 6.45
CA LYS A 7 -17.71 -0.25 5.16
C LYS A 7 -16.84 1.02 5.25
N ARG A 8 -16.62 1.59 6.45
CA ARG A 8 -15.60 2.63 6.67
C ARG A 8 -14.23 2.01 6.94
N GLY A 9 -14.16 1.04 7.85
CA GLY A 9 -12.91 0.30 8.15
C GLY A 9 -12.33 -0.41 6.91
N TRP A 10 -13.19 -1.00 6.08
CA TRP A 10 -12.76 -1.67 4.84
C TRP A 10 -12.06 -0.70 3.86
N LYS A 11 -12.52 0.55 3.73
CA LYS A 11 -11.81 1.56 2.91
C LYS A 11 -10.38 1.85 3.42
N PHE A 12 -10.06 1.60 4.70
CA PHE A 12 -8.73 1.86 5.26
C PHE A 12 -7.73 0.72 5.16
N SER A 13 -8.16 -0.54 5.24
CA SER A 13 -7.24 -1.66 4.97
C SER A 13 -6.74 -1.67 3.52
N LEU A 14 -7.47 -0.99 2.62
CA LEU A 14 -7.14 -0.86 1.19
C LEU A 14 -6.24 0.35 0.92
N ALA A 15 -6.39 1.43 1.71
CA ALA A 15 -5.42 2.51 1.73
C ALA A 15 -4.00 1.98 2.04
N SER A 16 -3.85 0.95 2.89
CA SER A 16 -2.55 0.35 3.21
C SER A 16 -1.80 -0.28 2.01
N ILE A 17 -2.51 -0.73 0.97
CA ILE A 17 -1.86 -1.25 -0.27
C ILE A 17 -1.54 -0.09 -1.23
N ALA A 18 -2.46 0.88 -1.33
CA ALA A 18 -2.23 2.13 -2.08
C ALA A 18 -1.16 3.06 -1.45
N LEU A 19 -0.85 2.87 -0.15
CA LEU A 19 0.11 3.68 0.61
C LEU A 19 1.53 3.60 0.04
N THR A 20 1.89 2.47 -0.57
CA THR A 20 3.27 2.04 -0.91
C THR A 20 3.99 2.89 -1.98
N LEU A 21 3.58 4.15 -2.26
CA LEU A 21 3.77 4.71 -3.60
C LEU A 21 4.13 6.20 -3.82
N ALA A 22 3.82 7.20 -2.96
CA ALA A 22 3.65 8.68 -3.37
C ALA A 22 4.62 9.35 -2.22
N GLY A 23 5.42 10.43 -2.48
CA GLY A 23 6.02 11.32 -1.43
C GLY A 23 7.01 12.47 -1.82
N THR A 24 6.73 13.76 -1.47
CA THR A 24 7.62 14.96 -1.24
C THR A 24 6.86 16.08 -0.46
N SER A 25 7.56 17.12 0.01
CA SER A 25 7.09 18.52 -0.07
C SER A 25 8.28 19.51 -0.08
N CYS A 26 8.27 20.69 -0.72
CA CYS A 26 7.43 21.33 -1.76
C CYS A 26 8.19 22.57 -2.33
N GLY A 27 7.89 23.08 -3.55
CA GLY A 27 8.58 24.23 -4.15
C GLY A 27 7.79 25.05 -5.20
N LEU A 28 7.74 26.37 -5.01
CA LEU A 28 6.93 27.36 -5.76
C LEU A 28 7.22 27.43 -7.29
N LEU A 29 6.18 27.53 -8.14
CA LEU A 29 6.33 27.81 -9.59
C LEU A 29 5.33 28.84 -10.14
N GLY A 30 5.71 29.54 -11.22
CA GLY A 30 4.99 30.68 -11.80
C GLY A 30 4.34 30.44 -13.18
N ASN A 31 3.59 31.45 -13.64
CA ASN A 31 2.74 31.38 -14.83
C ASN A 31 3.48 30.99 -16.14
N LYS A 32 3.02 29.92 -16.81
CA LYS A 32 3.36 29.56 -18.20
C LYS A 32 2.25 29.97 -19.18
N LYS A 33 2.56 30.06 -20.48
CA LYS A 33 1.56 30.18 -21.57
C LYS A 33 1.04 28.79 -21.98
N GLU A 34 -0.22 28.70 -22.39
CA GLU A 34 -0.80 27.46 -22.94
C GLU A 34 -0.13 27.07 -24.28
N PRO A 35 0.02 25.75 -24.57
CA PRO A 35 0.45 25.28 -25.89
C PRO A 35 -0.63 25.49 -26.97
N ASN A 36 -0.21 25.43 -28.22
CA ASN A 36 -1.05 25.79 -29.37
C ASN A 36 -2.19 24.77 -29.59
N LYS A 37 -3.45 25.22 -29.61
CA LYS A 37 -4.65 24.37 -29.41
C LYS A 37 -5.05 23.47 -30.59
N THR A 38 -4.26 23.42 -31.65
CA THR A 38 -4.60 22.73 -32.92
C THR A 38 -4.33 21.23 -32.94
N ALA A 39 -3.73 20.65 -31.89
CA ALA A 39 -3.44 19.21 -31.79
C ALA A 39 -4.28 18.49 -30.71
N GLN A 40 -5.42 19.06 -30.30
CA GLN A 40 -6.28 18.46 -29.27
C GLN A 40 -7.12 17.32 -29.85
N SER A 41 -6.54 16.12 -29.83
CA SER A 41 -7.20 14.85 -30.17
C SER A 41 -8.49 14.65 -29.35
N SER A 42 -9.48 13.96 -29.91
CA SER A 42 -10.75 13.61 -29.24
C SER A 42 -10.59 12.45 -28.24
N GLN A 43 -9.47 12.41 -27.52
CA GLN A 43 -9.16 11.41 -26.49
C GLN A 43 -9.80 11.80 -25.16
N ASP A 44 -10.18 10.79 -24.38
CA ASP A 44 -10.72 10.97 -23.03
C ASP A 44 -9.64 11.50 -22.07
N LEU A 45 -9.59 12.83 -21.94
CA LEU A 45 -8.77 13.55 -20.98
C LEU A 45 -9.44 13.51 -19.61
N GLY A 46 -8.71 13.09 -18.57
CA GLY A 46 -9.24 12.92 -17.21
C GLY A 46 -9.39 11.46 -16.77
N CYS A 47 -8.50 10.58 -17.23
CA CYS A 47 -8.52 9.14 -16.95
C CYS A 47 -8.77 8.77 -15.48
N LEU A 48 -8.29 9.60 -14.56
CA LEU A 48 -8.33 9.37 -13.12
C LEU A 48 -9.44 10.17 -12.40
N ASP A 49 -10.24 10.97 -13.11
CA ASP A 49 -11.34 11.75 -12.51
C ASP A 49 -12.42 10.87 -11.87
N SER A 50 -12.65 9.67 -12.45
CA SER A 50 -13.57 8.65 -11.91
C SER A 50 -12.89 7.55 -11.08
N LEU A 51 -11.59 7.69 -10.78
CA LEU A 51 -10.78 6.62 -10.20
C LEU A 51 -11.28 6.15 -8.83
N GLY A 52 -11.75 7.04 -7.96
CA GLY A 52 -12.29 6.69 -6.65
C GLY A 52 -13.55 5.83 -6.71
N ASP A 53 -14.43 6.05 -7.69
CA ASP A 53 -15.58 5.20 -7.96
C ASP A 53 -15.14 3.85 -8.56
N ARG A 54 -14.28 3.85 -9.59
CA ARG A 54 -13.78 2.61 -10.22
C ARG A 54 -13.07 1.71 -9.21
N VAL A 55 -12.20 2.27 -8.36
CA VAL A 55 -11.57 1.53 -7.26
C VAL A 55 -12.60 1.09 -6.21
N THR A 56 -13.56 1.93 -5.84
CA THR A 56 -14.63 1.51 -4.92
C THR A 56 -15.39 0.30 -5.48
N ARG A 57 -15.74 0.29 -6.77
CA ARG A 57 -16.43 -0.84 -7.43
C ARG A 57 -15.54 -2.06 -7.65
N PHE A 58 -14.26 -1.88 -7.96
CA PHE A 58 -13.26 -2.95 -8.02
C PHE A 58 -13.18 -3.68 -6.66
N MET A 59 -13.05 -2.92 -5.58
CA MET A 59 -12.92 -3.48 -4.22
C MET A 59 -14.23 -4.08 -3.69
N ASP A 60 -15.38 -3.55 -4.10
CA ASP A 60 -16.71 -4.13 -3.88
C ASP A 60 -17.01 -5.36 -4.79
N GLY A 61 -16.08 -5.80 -5.65
CA GLY A 61 -16.26 -6.96 -6.55
C GLY A 61 -17.19 -6.74 -7.76
N LYS A 62 -17.45 -5.47 -8.12
CA LYS A 62 -18.53 -5.01 -9.02
C LYS A 62 -18.09 -4.23 -10.26
N ILE A 63 -16.78 -4.12 -10.50
CA ILE A 63 -16.30 -3.55 -11.77
C ILE A 63 -16.25 -4.65 -12.84
N GLU A 64 -16.59 -4.31 -14.07
CA GLU A 64 -16.44 -5.22 -15.20
C GLU A 64 -15.00 -5.18 -15.73
N GLU A 65 -14.50 -6.34 -16.20
CA GLU A 65 -13.09 -6.52 -16.58
C GLU A 65 -12.65 -5.53 -17.67
N ALA A 66 -13.52 -5.25 -18.63
CA ALA A 66 -13.28 -4.29 -19.71
C ALA A 66 -13.15 -2.85 -19.20
N GLU A 67 -13.99 -2.43 -18.26
CA GLU A 67 -13.94 -1.09 -17.65
C GLU A 67 -12.68 -0.91 -16.80
N TRP A 68 -12.30 -1.95 -16.05
CA TRP A 68 -11.06 -1.93 -15.28
C TRP A 68 -9.84 -1.81 -16.21
N LYS A 69 -9.76 -2.64 -17.27
CA LYS A 69 -8.73 -2.56 -18.31
C LYS A 69 -8.63 -1.17 -18.97
N GLU A 70 -9.77 -0.55 -19.29
CA GLU A 70 -9.79 0.78 -19.91
C GLU A 70 -9.18 1.87 -19.00
N THR A 71 -9.29 1.71 -17.68
CA THR A 71 -8.68 2.62 -16.69
C THR A 71 -7.16 2.68 -16.87
N PHE A 72 -6.49 1.53 -17.01
CA PHE A 72 -5.05 1.47 -17.24
C PHE A 72 -4.69 1.90 -18.67
N LYS A 73 -5.48 1.49 -19.67
CA LYS A 73 -5.27 1.88 -21.07
C LYS A 73 -5.26 3.40 -21.23
N CYS A 74 -6.24 4.10 -20.66
CA CYS A 74 -6.30 5.57 -20.71
C CYS A 74 -5.03 6.20 -20.15
N VAL A 75 -4.52 5.75 -18.99
CA VAL A 75 -3.27 6.26 -18.41
C VAL A 75 -2.06 6.03 -19.34
N VAL A 76 -1.92 4.82 -19.90
CA VAL A 76 -0.82 4.48 -20.83
C VAL A 76 -0.90 5.31 -22.12
N ASP A 77 -2.09 5.49 -22.69
CA ASP A 77 -2.31 6.30 -23.90
C ASP A 77 -1.96 7.78 -23.64
N GLN A 78 -2.40 8.36 -22.52
CA GLN A 78 -2.11 9.76 -22.18
C GLN A 78 -0.62 10.01 -21.90
N VAL A 79 0.07 9.10 -21.21
CA VAL A 79 1.53 9.22 -21.00
C VAL A 79 2.31 9.09 -22.31
N ASN A 80 1.90 8.18 -23.20
CA ASN A 80 2.51 8.10 -24.53
C ASN A 80 2.20 9.32 -25.40
N PHE A 81 0.99 9.88 -25.34
CA PHE A 81 0.65 11.12 -26.03
C PHE A 81 1.54 12.28 -25.54
N PHE A 82 1.67 12.45 -24.22
CA PHE A 82 2.53 13.46 -23.62
C PHE A 82 4.00 13.29 -24.07
N LYS A 83 4.54 12.08 -23.95
CA LYS A 83 5.92 11.73 -24.35
C LYS A 83 6.21 12.00 -25.84
N ALA A 84 5.20 11.92 -26.70
CA ALA A 84 5.33 12.17 -28.14
C ALA A 84 5.09 13.63 -28.56
N ASN A 85 4.33 14.42 -27.79
CA ASN A 85 3.87 15.77 -28.19
C ASN A 85 4.38 16.91 -27.29
N VAL A 86 4.93 16.61 -26.12
CA VAL A 86 5.46 17.61 -25.18
C VAL A 86 6.97 17.44 -25.05
N ALA A 87 7.70 18.49 -25.39
CA ALA A 87 9.13 18.59 -25.10
C ALA A 87 9.33 18.97 -23.62
N GLY A 88 10.26 18.29 -22.93
CA GLY A 88 10.66 18.66 -21.58
C GLY A 88 11.37 20.01 -21.53
N ASN A 89 11.19 20.75 -20.43
CA ASN A 89 11.82 22.06 -20.23
C ASN A 89 13.22 21.96 -19.57
N ASP A 90 13.75 20.76 -19.33
CA ASP A 90 15.15 20.50 -18.96
C ASP A 90 15.84 19.73 -20.11
N PRO A 91 17.10 20.02 -20.50
CA PRO A 91 17.81 19.24 -21.52
C PRO A 91 17.93 17.74 -21.23
N ARG A 92 17.74 17.32 -19.98
CA ARG A 92 17.73 15.92 -19.51
C ARG A 92 16.33 15.28 -19.56
N GLY A 93 15.25 16.06 -19.69
CA GLY A 93 13.87 15.55 -19.68
C GLY A 93 12.83 16.53 -19.09
N TYR A 94 11.83 15.97 -18.41
CA TYR A 94 10.70 16.69 -17.83
C TYR A 94 10.99 17.15 -16.40
N ASN A 95 10.84 18.44 -16.13
CA ASN A 95 10.92 18.97 -14.76
C ASN A 95 9.53 18.93 -14.07
N GLN A 96 9.49 19.30 -12.78
CA GLN A 96 8.25 19.26 -11.99
C GLN A 96 7.09 20.02 -12.66
N GLY A 97 7.35 21.20 -13.25
CA GLY A 97 6.31 21.98 -13.94
C GLY A 97 5.75 21.31 -15.20
N ASP A 98 6.48 20.37 -15.79
CA ASP A 98 6.04 19.60 -16.97
C ASP A 98 5.19 18.40 -16.55
N ILE A 99 5.56 17.74 -15.45
CA ILE A 99 4.79 16.65 -14.83
C ILE A 99 3.49 17.20 -14.20
N ALA A 100 3.51 18.41 -13.65
CA ALA A 100 2.30 19.09 -13.18
C ALA A 100 1.32 19.33 -14.33
N PHE A 101 1.84 19.69 -15.51
CA PHE A 101 1.04 19.87 -16.72
C PHE A 101 0.47 18.54 -17.23
N LEU A 102 1.26 17.46 -17.26
CA LEU A 102 0.78 16.09 -17.55
C LEU A 102 -0.42 15.72 -16.65
N LEU A 103 -0.24 15.83 -15.33
CA LEU A 103 -1.24 15.46 -14.33
C LEU A 103 -2.52 16.28 -14.51
N ARG A 104 -2.42 17.62 -14.45
CA ARG A 104 -3.55 18.57 -14.43
C ARG A 104 -4.32 18.66 -15.76
N THR A 105 -3.71 18.25 -16.88
CA THR A 105 -4.29 18.42 -18.23
C THR A 105 -4.83 17.12 -18.82
N TYR A 106 -4.16 16.00 -18.58
CA TYR A 106 -4.47 14.72 -19.25
C TYR A 106 -5.00 13.63 -18.31
N LEU A 107 -4.54 13.60 -17.05
CA LEU A 107 -4.85 12.50 -16.12
C LEU A 107 -5.93 12.85 -15.10
N VAL A 108 -5.86 14.03 -14.48
CA VAL A 108 -6.79 14.51 -13.44
C VAL A 108 -7.19 15.95 -13.77
N LYS A 109 -8.49 16.21 -14.02
CA LYS A 109 -9.01 17.54 -14.38
C LYS A 109 -10.06 18.07 -13.42
N THR A 110 -10.77 17.19 -12.71
CA THR A 110 -11.84 17.55 -11.77
C THR A 110 -11.33 17.76 -10.35
N LYS A 111 -10.18 17.17 -10.00
CA LYS A 111 -9.55 17.28 -8.67
C LYS A 111 -8.32 18.17 -8.73
N THR A 112 -8.09 18.96 -7.69
CA THR A 112 -6.88 19.78 -7.59
C THR A 112 -5.67 18.89 -7.36
N ILE A 113 -4.63 19.06 -8.17
CA ILE A 113 -3.29 18.49 -7.95
C ILE A 113 -2.38 19.56 -7.37
N THR A 114 -1.71 19.31 -6.25
CA THR A 114 -0.79 20.24 -5.59
C THR A 114 0.62 20.19 -6.19
N ASP A 115 1.38 21.28 -6.03
CA ASP A 115 2.80 21.30 -6.40
C ASP A 115 3.63 20.38 -5.48
N ALA A 116 3.19 20.20 -4.22
CA ALA A 116 3.72 19.17 -3.32
C ALA A 116 3.57 17.78 -3.94
N PHE A 117 2.35 17.33 -4.28
CA PHE A 117 2.12 16.04 -4.94
C PHE A 117 2.91 15.87 -6.25
N THR A 118 3.09 16.95 -7.01
CA THR A 118 3.86 16.88 -8.26
C THR A 118 5.35 16.64 -8.00
N SER A 119 5.95 17.41 -7.11
CA SER A 119 7.29 17.13 -6.58
C SER A 119 7.33 15.70 -6.02
N SER A 120 6.23 15.21 -5.45
CA SER A 120 6.15 13.93 -4.71
C SER A 120 6.31 12.69 -5.56
N ILE A 121 6.26 12.84 -6.87
CA ILE A 121 6.51 11.77 -7.83
C ILE A 121 8.02 11.62 -8.08
N PHE A 122 8.84 12.64 -7.80
CA PHE A 122 10.27 12.66 -8.14
C PHE A 122 11.13 11.88 -7.12
N ASP A 123 11.05 12.16 -5.81
CA ASP A 123 11.73 11.36 -4.77
C ASP A 123 11.35 9.88 -4.87
N ILE A 124 10.05 9.64 -5.08
CA ILE A 124 9.47 8.32 -5.27
C ILE A 124 10.05 7.61 -6.47
N LYS A 125 10.08 8.27 -7.62
CA LYS A 125 10.72 7.70 -8.81
C LYS A 125 12.17 7.36 -8.50
N ALA A 126 12.90 8.27 -7.85
CA ALA A 126 14.31 8.09 -7.49
C ALA A 126 14.59 6.97 -6.47
N GLY A 127 13.65 6.64 -5.57
CA GLY A 127 13.82 5.56 -4.58
C GLY A 127 13.15 4.23 -4.96
N VAL A 128 12.00 4.25 -5.62
CA VAL A 128 11.23 3.06 -6.05
C VAL A 128 11.72 2.51 -7.40
N PHE A 129 12.09 3.40 -8.33
CA PHE A 129 12.48 3.06 -9.72
C PHE A 129 13.87 3.57 -10.15
N GLY A 130 14.60 4.21 -9.24
CA GLY A 130 15.91 4.79 -9.47
C GLY A 130 15.94 6.02 -10.40
N GLY A 131 17.16 6.37 -10.81
CA GLY A 131 17.42 7.56 -11.62
C GLY A 131 17.55 8.85 -10.81
N ASN A 132 17.68 9.98 -11.51
CA ASN A 132 17.88 11.29 -10.90
C ASN A 132 16.57 11.87 -10.31
N PRO A 133 16.59 12.55 -9.14
CA PRO A 133 15.41 13.13 -8.49
C PRO A 133 15.01 14.53 -8.99
N ASP A 134 15.76 15.17 -9.88
CA ASP A 134 15.43 16.52 -10.40
C ASP A 134 14.63 16.47 -11.70
N VAL A 135 14.69 15.36 -12.43
CA VAL A 135 14.14 15.21 -13.79
C VAL A 135 13.51 13.83 -14.02
N ILE A 136 12.39 13.77 -14.75
CA ILE A 136 11.83 12.54 -15.29
C ILE A 136 12.25 12.40 -16.75
N THR A 137 12.89 11.29 -17.11
CA THR A 137 13.35 11.01 -18.48
C THR A 137 12.27 10.25 -19.28
N ASN A 138 12.41 10.17 -20.61
CA ASN A 138 11.56 9.27 -21.41
C ASN A 138 11.62 7.82 -20.93
N ALA A 139 12.80 7.33 -20.57
CA ALA A 139 12.99 5.99 -20.01
C ALA A 139 12.28 5.80 -18.65
N ASP A 140 12.08 6.87 -17.89
CA ASP A 140 11.29 6.82 -16.65
C ASP A 140 9.77 6.79 -16.93
N LEU A 141 9.30 7.48 -17.97
CA LEU A 141 7.92 7.34 -18.44
C LEU A 141 7.67 5.93 -18.99
N ASP A 142 8.65 5.32 -19.67
CA ASP A 142 8.57 3.93 -20.15
C ASP A 142 8.55 2.93 -18.97
N ARG A 143 9.34 3.17 -17.91
CA ARG A 143 9.26 2.41 -16.65
C ARG A 143 7.89 2.55 -15.97
N PHE A 144 7.33 3.76 -15.96
CA PHE A 144 5.99 4.01 -15.41
C PHE A 144 4.91 3.28 -16.21
N ILE A 145 4.93 3.33 -17.54
CA ILE A 145 4.03 2.55 -18.42
C ILE A 145 4.14 1.06 -18.11
N ALA A 146 5.36 0.50 -18.05
CA ALA A 146 5.57 -0.91 -17.73
C ALA A 146 5.10 -1.29 -16.31
N PHE A 147 5.10 -0.35 -15.37
CA PHE A 147 4.55 -0.53 -14.02
C PHE A 147 3.02 -0.46 -13.99
N VAL A 148 2.41 0.45 -14.75
CA VAL A 148 0.94 0.53 -14.95
C VAL A 148 0.42 -0.75 -15.60
N ASP A 149 1.13 -1.30 -16.60
CA ASP A 149 0.80 -2.59 -17.22
C ASP A 149 1.00 -3.78 -16.27
N PHE A 150 1.99 -3.74 -15.37
CA PHE A 150 2.15 -4.75 -14.31
C PHE A 150 0.98 -4.69 -13.31
N LEU A 151 0.64 -3.51 -12.79
CA LEU A 151 -0.48 -3.32 -11.86
C LEU A 151 -1.82 -3.75 -12.47
N LYS A 152 -2.01 -3.55 -13.78
CA LYS A 152 -3.17 -4.04 -14.53
C LYS A 152 -3.30 -5.57 -14.42
N VAL A 153 -2.21 -6.31 -14.60
CA VAL A 153 -2.22 -7.80 -14.53
C VAL A 153 -2.52 -8.28 -13.11
N GLU A 154 -1.81 -7.76 -12.10
CA GLU A 154 -2.01 -8.21 -10.72
C GLU A 154 -3.40 -7.85 -10.18
N THR A 155 -3.92 -6.65 -10.48
CA THR A 155 -5.27 -6.27 -10.04
C THR A 155 -6.37 -7.05 -10.76
N LEU A 156 -6.19 -7.39 -12.04
CA LEU A 156 -7.12 -8.30 -12.74
C LEU A 156 -7.20 -9.67 -12.05
N ALA A 157 -6.06 -10.22 -11.59
CA ALA A 157 -6.04 -11.49 -10.85
C ALA A 157 -6.82 -11.42 -9.51
N LEU A 158 -6.87 -10.26 -8.87
CA LEU A 158 -7.62 -10.05 -7.62
C LEU A 158 -9.14 -9.93 -7.81
N MET A 159 -9.65 -9.71 -9.04
CA MET A 159 -11.08 -9.49 -9.28
C MET A 159 -11.96 -10.68 -8.85
N ILE A 160 -11.51 -11.92 -9.11
CA ILE A 160 -12.28 -13.13 -8.75
C ILE A 160 -12.29 -13.36 -7.22
N PRO A 161 -11.15 -13.31 -6.49
CA PRO A 161 -11.16 -13.32 -5.03
C PRO A 161 -12.03 -12.22 -4.41
N LEU A 162 -11.98 -10.99 -4.92
CA LEU A 162 -12.79 -9.87 -4.41
C LEU A 162 -14.29 -10.07 -4.65
N LYS A 163 -14.67 -10.56 -5.83
CA LYS A 163 -16.08 -10.88 -6.15
C LYS A 163 -16.60 -12.04 -5.30
N ASN A 164 -15.83 -13.12 -5.15
CA ASN A 164 -16.19 -14.26 -4.30
C ASN A 164 -16.36 -13.83 -2.83
N HIS A 165 -15.47 -12.99 -2.32
CA HIS A 165 -15.56 -12.40 -0.98
C HIS A 165 -16.82 -11.53 -0.82
N HIS A 166 -17.13 -10.67 -1.79
CA HIS A 166 -18.31 -9.80 -1.72
C HIS A 166 -19.63 -10.57 -1.82
N ASP A 167 -19.74 -11.49 -2.78
CA ASP A 167 -20.99 -12.17 -3.13
C ASP A 167 -21.28 -13.36 -2.19
N GLN A 168 -20.25 -14.01 -1.64
CA GLN A 168 -20.36 -15.17 -0.75
C GLN A 168 -19.40 -15.06 0.46
N PRO A 169 -19.56 -14.03 1.33
CA PRO A 169 -18.67 -13.78 2.46
C PRO A 169 -18.68 -14.97 3.44
N SER A 170 -17.54 -15.65 3.47
CA SER A 170 -17.31 -16.92 4.17
C SER A 170 -15.86 -16.99 4.64
N ALA A 171 -15.59 -17.76 5.69
CA ALA A 171 -14.25 -17.99 6.23
C ALA A 171 -13.23 -18.32 5.12
N ARG A 172 -13.61 -19.24 4.22
CA ARG A 172 -12.79 -19.63 3.07
C ARG A 172 -12.50 -18.46 2.12
N SER A 173 -13.52 -17.69 1.71
CA SER A 173 -13.35 -16.55 0.80
C SER A 173 -12.40 -15.46 1.32
N TYR A 174 -12.35 -15.24 2.64
CA TYR A 174 -11.42 -14.30 3.26
C TYR A 174 -9.97 -14.82 3.26
N LEU A 175 -9.76 -16.12 3.45
CA LEU A 175 -8.41 -16.73 3.33
C LEU A 175 -7.94 -16.75 1.88
N ASP A 176 -8.82 -17.09 0.92
CA ASP A 176 -8.50 -17.06 -0.51
C ASP A 176 -8.15 -15.63 -0.97
N LEU A 177 -8.85 -14.61 -0.48
CA LEU A 177 -8.49 -13.20 -0.72
C LEU A 177 -7.16 -12.82 -0.05
N ALA A 178 -6.90 -13.26 1.18
CA ALA A 178 -5.64 -12.99 1.87
C ALA A 178 -4.44 -13.63 1.15
N ASP A 179 -4.56 -14.89 0.72
CA ASP A 179 -3.53 -15.61 -0.02
C ASP A 179 -3.32 -15.01 -1.43
N ALA A 180 -4.38 -14.53 -2.09
CA ALA A 180 -4.28 -13.80 -3.36
C ALA A 180 -3.58 -12.44 -3.21
N LEU A 181 -3.89 -11.67 -2.16
CA LEU A 181 -3.21 -10.39 -1.85
C LEU A 181 -1.74 -10.62 -1.51
N ALA A 182 -1.42 -11.67 -0.74
CA ALA A 182 -0.04 -12.07 -0.44
C ALA A 182 0.74 -12.49 -1.72
N THR A 183 0.06 -13.08 -2.70
CA THR A 183 0.67 -13.47 -3.99
C THR A 183 0.97 -12.26 -4.86
N ALA A 184 -0.04 -11.39 -5.10
CA ALA A 184 0.11 -10.18 -5.90
C ALA A 184 1.20 -9.22 -5.33
N THR A 185 1.36 -9.19 -4.00
CA THR A 185 2.37 -8.36 -3.33
C THR A 185 3.77 -8.99 -3.29
N ASP A 186 3.88 -10.31 -3.39
CA ASP A 186 5.17 -10.99 -3.67
C ASP A 186 5.62 -10.80 -5.13
N HIS A 187 4.67 -10.81 -6.08
CA HIS A 187 4.94 -10.41 -7.47
C HIS A 187 5.41 -8.95 -7.55
N LEU A 188 4.74 -8.02 -6.84
CA LEU A 188 5.15 -6.61 -6.76
C LEU A 188 6.56 -6.47 -6.17
N ALA A 189 6.86 -7.20 -5.09
CA ALA A 189 8.21 -7.22 -4.51
C ALA A 189 9.26 -7.72 -5.52
N THR A 190 8.93 -8.77 -6.27
CA THR A 190 9.80 -9.32 -7.32
C THR A 190 10.00 -8.35 -8.48
N TYR A 191 8.94 -7.62 -8.89
CA TYR A 191 9.03 -6.55 -9.89
C TYR A 191 9.92 -5.39 -9.43
N LEU A 192 9.80 -4.97 -8.17
CA LEU A 192 10.56 -3.85 -7.60
C LEU A 192 12.04 -4.20 -7.32
N THR A 193 12.35 -5.46 -6.98
CA THR A 193 13.70 -5.89 -6.56
C THR A 193 14.84 -5.45 -7.50
N PRO A 194 14.77 -5.64 -8.85
CA PRO A 194 15.81 -5.16 -9.77
C PRO A 194 15.64 -3.69 -10.21
N ARG A 195 14.76 -2.91 -9.57
CA ARG A 195 14.39 -1.53 -9.94
C ARG A 195 14.56 -0.51 -8.81
N VAL A 196 14.79 -0.95 -7.57
CA VAL A 196 15.04 -0.05 -6.43
C VAL A 196 16.16 0.94 -6.74
N GLY A 197 15.99 2.18 -6.30
CA GLY A 197 17.00 3.21 -6.46
C GLY A 197 18.07 3.19 -5.35
N GLU A 198 18.70 4.35 -5.18
CA GLU A 198 19.59 4.62 -4.03
C GLU A 198 18.97 5.65 -3.07
N HIS A 199 17.94 6.39 -3.51
CA HIS A 199 17.32 7.46 -2.75
C HIS A 199 16.35 6.95 -1.68
N SER A 200 16.43 7.49 -0.46
CA SER A 200 15.51 7.15 0.64
C SER A 200 14.43 8.22 0.76
N ILE A 201 13.16 7.84 0.64
CA ILE A 201 12.02 8.78 0.70
C ILE A 201 11.70 9.09 2.17
N THR A 202 11.78 10.36 2.59
CA THR A 202 11.51 10.75 3.99
C THR A 202 10.02 10.79 4.31
N LYS A 203 9.63 11.04 5.56
CA LYS A 203 8.21 11.23 5.96
C LYS A 203 7.65 12.59 5.50
N GLU A 204 8.46 13.65 5.52
CA GLU A 204 8.15 14.97 4.96
C GLU A 204 7.84 14.84 3.48
N SER A 205 8.47 13.83 2.86
CA SER A 205 8.11 13.36 1.55
C SER A 205 6.83 12.53 1.55
N PHE A 206 6.82 11.33 2.13
CA PHE A 206 5.74 10.34 2.03
C PHE A 206 4.33 10.89 2.35
N ILE A 207 4.17 11.68 3.43
CA ILE A 207 2.86 11.98 4.01
C ILE A 207 1.95 12.86 3.11
N PRO A 208 2.39 14.03 2.58
CA PRO A 208 1.55 14.87 1.71
C PRO A 208 1.00 14.12 0.48
N PHE A 209 1.83 13.30 -0.16
CA PHE A 209 1.42 12.43 -1.25
C PHE A 209 0.35 11.42 -0.82
N THR A 210 0.55 10.73 0.30
CA THR A 210 -0.40 9.70 0.75
C THR A 210 -1.78 10.29 0.95
N LYS A 211 -1.87 11.51 1.50
CA LYS A 211 -3.14 12.25 1.60
C LYS A 211 -3.74 12.54 0.22
N GLU A 212 -2.95 13.04 -0.71
CA GLU A 212 -3.47 13.40 -2.03
C GLU A 212 -3.85 12.18 -2.89
N VAL A 213 -3.12 11.06 -2.81
CA VAL A 213 -3.53 9.81 -3.47
C VAL A 213 -4.86 9.31 -2.88
N ILE A 214 -5.03 9.37 -1.56
CA ILE A 214 -6.29 9.00 -0.89
C ILE A 214 -7.42 9.95 -1.31
N GLN A 215 -7.15 11.23 -1.50
CA GLN A 215 -8.10 12.21 -2.04
C GLN A 215 -8.46 11.94 -3.51
N LEU A 216 -7.52 11.50 -4.34
CA LEU A 216 -7.79 11.03 -5.71
C LEU A 216 -8.69 9.79 -5.72
N PHE A 217 -8.62 8.92 -4.70
CA PHE A 217 -9.51 7.77 -4.51
C PHE A 217 -10.81 8.07 -3.72
N ASP A 218 -11.11 9.34 -3.40
CA ASP A 218 -12.27 9.75 -2.59
C ASP A 218 -12.32 9.07 -1.21
N GLY A 219 -11.15 8.89 -0.61
CA GLY A 219 -10.97 8.49 0.77
C GLY A 219 -10.80 9.69 1.71
N ASP A 220 -10.83 9.43 3.02
CA ASP A 220 -10.69 10.44 4.06
C ASP A 220 -9.22 10.54 4.50
N ILE A 221 -8.64 11.73 4.27
CA ILE A 221 -7.22 12.02 4.48
C ILE A 221 -6.80 12.14 5.95
N SER A 222 -7.75 12.36 6.88
CA SER A 222 -7.44 12.45 8.32
C SER A 222 -6.90 11.14 8.89
N LYS A 223 -7.27 10.04 8.25
CA LYS A 223 -6.81 8.69 8.57
C LYS A 223 -5.36 8.41 8.14
N VAL A 224 -4.73 9.27 7.34
CA VAL A 224 -3.26 9.23 7.15
C VAL A 224 -2.57 9.63 8.45
N ASP A 225 -3.03 10.72 9.08
CA ASP A 225 -2.48 11.19 10.36
C ASP A 225 -2.76 10.19 11.49
N GLU A 226 -3.95 9.58 11.50
CA GLU A 226 -4.34 8.58 12.51
C GLU A 226 -3.54 7.27 12.41
N TYR A 227 -3.11 6.87 11.21
CA TYR A 227 -2.37 5.62 10.98
C TYR A 227 -0.86 5.83 10.76
N GLU A 228 -0.36 7.07 10.75
CA GLU A 228 1.06 7.40 10.45
C GLU A 228 2.02 6.63 11.36
N GLU A 229 1.85 6.76 12.67
CA GLU A 229 2.73 6.16 13.68
C GLU A 229 2.67 4.62 13.62
N LEU A 230 1.51 4.03 13.28
CA LEU A 230 1.37 2.59 13.07
C LEU A 230 2.12 2.15 11.82
N ALA A 231 1.92 2.83 10.69
CA ALA A 231 2.58 2.51 9.42
C ALA A 231 4.11 2.63 9.54
N ARG A 232 4.59 3.67 10.25
CA ARG A 232 6.02 3.89 10.51
C ARG A 232 6.62 2.85 11.46
N SER A 233 5.95 2.54 12.56
CA SER A 233 6.41 1.51 13.52
C SER A 233 6.38 0.12 12.87
N ALA A 234 5.34 -0.18 12.10
CA ALA A 234 5.25 -1.40 11.31
C ALA A 234 6.36 -1.46 10.25
N LYS A 235 6.69 -0.36 9.56
CA LYS A 235 7.82 -0.30 8.62
C LYS A 235 9.15 -0.62 9.31
N VAL A 236 9.42 -0.08 10.50
CA VAL A 236 10.66 -0.38 11.26
C VAL A 236 10.73 -1.87 11.64
N LEU A 237 9.63 -2.44 12.16
CA LEU A 237 9.51 -3.87 12.44
C LEU A 237 9.71 -4.74 11.18
N LEU A 238 9.09 -4.32 10.07
CA LEU A 238 9.12 -5.03 8.80
C LEU A 238 10.49 -5.00 8.15
N THR A 239 11.28 -3.91 8.25
CA THR A 239 12.49 -3.72 7.42
C THR A 239 13.83 -3.71 8.16
N ASP A 240 13.90 -3.45 9.47
CA ASP A 240 15.16 -3.08 10.19
C ASP A 240 15.70 -1.68 9.83
N GLY A 241 14.89 -0.83 9.20
CA GLY A 241 15.28 0.52 8.75
C GLY A 241 14.91 1.67 9.70
N SER A 242 15.13 2.90 9.22
CA SER A 242 14.76 4.17 9.85
C SER A 242 13.25 4.28 10.10
N LYS A 243 12.86 5.07 11.11
CA LYS A 243 11.45 5.42 11.37
C LYS A 243 10.99 6.63 10.54
N ASP A 244 11.90 7.46 10.05
CA ASP A 244 11.57 8.76 9.41
C ASP A 244 11.84 8.79 7.89
N ALA A 245 12.30 7.66 7.33
CA ALA A 245 12.43 7.46 5.89
C ALA A 245 12.20 5.99 5.50
N ILE A 246 11.86 5.75 4.23
CA ILE A 246 11.81 4.43 3.60
C ILE A 246 13.03 4.32 2.68
N GLU A 247 13.94 3.42 2.99
CA GLU A 247 15.14 3.17 2.19
C GLU A 247 14.76 2.49 0.87
N ALA A 248 15.48 2.79 -0.21
CA ALA A 248 15.19 2.21 -1.53
C ALA A 248 15.13 0.66 -1.51
N TRP A 249 16.10 0.02 -0.85
CA TRP A 249 16.15 -1.45 -0.67
C TRP A 249 14.98 -2.01 0.14
N ALA A 250 14.27 -1.18 0.90
CA ALA A 250 13.15 -1.61 1.73
C ALA A 250 11.88 -1.83 0.92
N TRP A 251 11.70 -1.18 -0.25
CA TRP A 251 10.45 -1.21 -1.02
C TRP A 251 9.92 -2.62 -1.36
N PRO A 252 10.73 -3.57 -1.86
CA PRO A 252 10.27 -4.96 -2.08
C PRO A 252 9.80 -5.64 -0.79
N ARG A 253 10.46 -5.36 0.33
CA ARG A 253 10.19 -5.98 1.63
C ARG A 253 8.94 -5.38 2.28
N VAL A 254 8.75 -4.07 2.18
CA VAL A 254 7.50 -3.39 2.58
C VAL A 254 6.33 -3.93 1.76
N ALA A 255 6.45 -3.97 0.43
CA ALA A 255 5.38 -4.48 -0.45
C ALA A 255 4.94 -5.90 -0.06
N ARG A 256 5.88 -6.87 -0.05
CA ARG A 256 5.61 -8.28 0.30
C ARG A 256 4.94 -8.46 1.65
N GLU A 257 5.53 -7.88 2.70
CA GLU A 257 5.11 -8.19 4.07
C GLU A 257 3.90 -7.36 4.51
N ALA A 258 3.79 -6.09 4.09
CA ALA A 258 2.60 -5.28 4.37
C ALA A 258 1.37 -5.78 3.59
N GLY A 259 1.54 -6.27 2.37
CA GLY A 259 0.48 -6.90 1.59
C GLY A 259 -0.04 -8.19 2.22
N ALA A 260 0.88 -9.09 2.60
CA ALA A 260 0.55 -10.35 3.26
C ALA A 260 -0.11 -10.15 4.64
N LEU A 261 0.43 -9.25 5.47
CA LEU A 261 -0.18 -8.90 6.76
C LEU A 261 -1.50 -8.15 6.60
N GLY A 262 -1.64 -7.29 5.59
CA GLY A 262 -2.87 -6.57 5.27
C GLY A 262 -4.01 -7.51 4.88
N GLY A 263 -3.75 -8.48 3.99
CA GLY A 263 -4.72 -9.52 3.64
C GLY A 263 -5.11 -10.38 4.87
N LEU A 264 -4.14 -10.76 5.69
CA LEU A 264 -4.41 -11.52 6.92
C LEU A 264 -5.21 -10.72 7.95
N TYR A 265 -4.92 -9.42 8.11
CA TYR A 265 -5.70 -8.51 8.95
C TYR A 265 -7.13 -8.35 8.42
N MET A 266 -7.35 -8.24 7.10
CA MET A 266 -8.70 -8.22 6.53
C MET A 266 -9.48 -9.48 6.93
N ALA A 267 -8.89 -10.66 6.80
CA ALA A 267 -9.50 -11.93 7.18
C ALA A 267 -9.79 -12.02 8.69
N TYR A 268 -8.87 -11.56 9.54
CA TYR A 268 -9.08 -11.48 11.00
C TYR A 268 -10.20 -10.49 11.38
N SER A 269 -10.23 -9.30 10.77
CA SER A 269 -11.24 -8.26 11.03
C SER A 269 -12.67 -8.68 10.67
N ALA A 270 -12.82 -9.77 9.92
CA ALA A 270 -14.10 -10.32 9.52
C ALA A 270 -14.70 -11.34 10.50
N VAL A 271 -13.95 -11.85 11.49
CA VAL A 271 -14.42 -12.94 12.38
C VAL A 271 -15.78 -12.62 13.02
N ASP A 272 -15.94 -11.42 13.59
CA ASP A 272 -17.19 -10.95 14.22
C ASP A 272 -18.40 -10.86 13.26
N SER A 273 -18.16 -10.93 11.94
CA SER A 273 -19.19 -10.88 10.90
C SER A 273 -19.48 -12.22 10.22
N LEU A 274 -18.62 -13.22 10.45
CA LEU A 274 -18.73 -14.55 9.86
C LEU A 274 -19.72 -15.43 10.61
N LYS A 275 -20.39 -16.32 9.87
CA LYS A 275 -21.28 -17.34 10.40
C LYS A 275 -20.61 -18.71 10.33
N PHE A 276 -20.06 -19.15 11.45
CA PHE A 276 -19.60 -20.52 11.66
C PHE A 276 -20.80 -21.39 12.09
N SER A 277 -20.82 -22.69 11.79
CA SER A 277 -21.91 -23.57 12.27
C SER A 277 -21.82 -23.89 13.76
N ASP A 278 -20.63 -23.78 14.32
CA ASP A 278 -20.23 -24.22 15.65
C ASP A 278 -18.91 -23.54 16.05
N ASP A 279 -18.48 -23.75 17.30
CA ASP A 279 -17.20 -23.25 17.82
C ASP A 279 -15.99 -23.87 17.11
N LEU A 280 -16.06 -25.14 16.68
CA LEU A 280 -14.94 -25.85 16.07
C LEU A 280 -14.52 -25.21 14.75
N GLN A 281 -15.47 -24.88 13.85
CA GLN A 281 -15.15 -24.17 12.61
C GLN A 281 -14.53 -22.78 12.82
N ARG A 282 -14.90 -22.08 13.91
CA ARG A 282 -14.29 -20.80 14.25
C ARG A 282 -12.85 -21.00 14.75
N ASP A 283 -12.62 -22.03 15.54
CA ASP A 283 -11.32 -22.31 16.11
C ASP A 283 -10.34 -22.90 15.06
N GLU A 284 -10.84 -23.69 14.11
CA GLU A 284 -10.15 -24.05 12.85
C GLU A 284 -9.77 -22.82 12.03
N TYR A 285 -10.69 -21.85 11.88
CA TYR A 285 -10.42 -20.59 11.18
C TYR A 285 -9.34 -19.76 11.88
N TYR A 286 -9.37 -19.67 13.21
CA TYR A 286 -8.29 -19.04 13.98
C TYR A 286 -6.96 -19.77 13.79
N LEU A 287 -6.93 -21.10 13.78
CA LEU A 287 -5.71 -21.88 13.53
C LEU A 287 -5.12 -21.63 12.13
N GLU A 288 -5.96 -21.50 11.10
CA GLU A 288 -5.55 -21.13 9.73
C GLU A 288 -5.01 -19.68 9.63
N LEU A 289 -5.57 -18.75 10.41
CA LEU A 289 -5.04 -17.38 10.54
C LEU A 289 -3.69 -17.36 11.27
N ILE A 290 -3.59 -18.07 12.40
CA ILE A 290 -2.38 -18.20 13.23
C ILE A 290 -1.24 -18.86 12.42
N THR A 291 -1.55 -19.89 11.63
CA THR A 291 -0.58 -20.57 10.76
C THR A 291 -0.02 -19.65 9.66
N ARG A 292 -0.85 -18.76 9.10
CA ARG A 292 -0.38 -17.70 8.18
C ARG A 292 0.46 -16.64 8.89
N ALA A 293 0.02 -16.18 10.07
CA ALA A 293 0.77 -15.23 10.90
C ALA A 293 2.17 -15.76 11.22
N HIS A 294 2.28 -17.04 11.62
CA HIS A 294 3.54 -17.72 11.91
C HIS A 294 4.51 -17.69 10.71
N ARG A 295 3.98 -17.99 9.51
CA ARG A 295 4.75 -17.98 8.25
C ARG A 295 5.34 -16.60 7.97
N TYR A 296 4.53 -15.54 8.10
CA TYR A 296 4.98 -14.16 7.84
C TYR A 296 5.93 -13.66 8.94
N ALA A 297 5.65 -13.93 10.22
CA ALA A 297 6.54 -13.61 11.33
C ALA A 297 7.92 -14.26 11.15
N ASN A 298 7.99 -15.52 10.70
CA ASN A 298 9.25 -16.19 10.37
C ASN A 298 10.00 -15.49 9.22
N ARG A 299 9.34 -15.07 8.13
CA ARG A 299 10.00 -14.26 7.06
C ARG A 299 10.58 -12.96 7.62
N ILE A 300 9.79 -12.24 8.41
CA ILE A 300 10.17 -10.94 8.99
C ILE A 300 11.35 -11.11 9.95
N MET A 301 11.36 -12.14 10.79
CA MET A 301 12.50 -12.46 11.67
C MET A 301 13.77 -12.81 10.87
N VAL A 302 13.69 -13.72 9.90
CA VAL A 302 14.84 -14.11 9.08
C VAL A 302 15.48 -12.89 8.41
N ALA A 303 14.65 -11.98 7.88
CA ALA A 303 15.11 -10.73 7.27
C ALA A 303 15.56 -9.67 8.30
N ASN A 304 15.16 -9.77 9.58
CA ASN A 304 15.78 -9.09 10.73
C ASN A 304 16.93 -9.93 11.35
N ARG A 305 17.68 -10.70 10.55
CA ARG A 305 18.85 -11.50 10.99
C ARG A 305 18.52 -12.56 12.08
N GLY A 306 17.29 -13.06 12.07
CA GLY A 306 16.77 -14.05 13.02
C GLY A 306 16.29 -13.48 14.36
N LYS A 307 16.22 -12.16 14.55
CA LYS A 307 15.83 -11.52 15.83
C LYS A 307 14.97 -10.28 15.64
N ILE A 308 13.95 -10.11 16.48
CA ILE A 308 13.15 -8.88 16.55
C ILE A 308 13.20 -8.34 17.98
N ALA A 309 13.69 -7.12 18.15
CA ALA A 309 13.73 -6.48 19.47
C ALA A 309 12.31 -6.13 19.97
N TYR A 310 12.02 -6.39 21.25
CA TYR A 310 10.65 -6.28 21.78
C TYR A 310 10.12 -4.84 21.77
N ASP A 311 10.98 -3.84 21.91
CA ASP A 311 10.62 -2.42 21.82
C ASP A 311 9.93 -2.09 20.49
N ARG A 312 10.35 -2.69 19.37
CA ARG A 312 9.71 -2.51 18.05
C ARG A 312 8.33 -3.15 17.99
N ILE A 313 8.13 -4.29 18.66
CA ILE A 313 6.83 -4.94 18.75
C ILE A 313 5.89 -4.09 19.62
N TYR A 314 6.37 -3.58 20.76
CA TYR A 314 5.60 -2.66 21.59
C TYR A 314 5.28 -1.36 20.87
N GLN A 315 6.22 -0.75 20.14
CA GLN A 315 5.95 0.43 19.29
C GLN A 315 4.79 0.19 18.32
N VAL A 316 4.73 -0.97 17.67
CA VAL A 316 3.58 -1.34 16.81
C VAL A 316 2.28 -1.47 17.61
N ILE A 317 2.28 -2.15 18.76
CA ILE A 317 1.06 -2.36 19.58
C ILE A 317 0.61 -1.05 20.28
N ASP A 318 1.53 -0.16 20.63
CA ASP A 318 1.28 1.17 21.18
C ASP A 318 0.72 2.13 20.13
N ALA A 319 1.15 2.00 18.87
CA ALA A 319 0.72 2.81 17.75
C ALA A 319 -0.67 2.43 17.17
N LEU A 320 -1.27 1.29 17.58
CA LEU A 320 -2.57 0.85 17.07
C LEU A 320 -3.69 1.85 17.36
N PRO A 321 -4.39 2.40 16.33
CA PRO A 321 -5.57 3.22 16.49
C PRO A 321 -6.68 2.55 17.33
N LYS A 322 -7.39 3.37 18.11
CA LYS A 322 -8.39 2.91 19.09
C LYS A 322 -9.67 2.34 18.48
N ASP A 323 -9.90 2.52 17.19
CA ASP A 323 -11.02 1.93 16.45
C ASP A 323 -10.64 0.64 15.69
N LEU A 324 -9.34 0.40 15.51
CA LEU A 324 -8.77 -0.77 14.85
C LEU A 324 -8.95 -2.05 15.69
N LEU A 325 -8.94 -1.91 17.03
CA LEU A 325 -9.27 -2.99 17.96
C LEU A 325 -10.57 -2.67 18.71
N THR A 326 -11.66 -3.29 18.23
CA THR A 326 -13.01 -3.26 18.83
C THR A 326 -13.01 -3.65 20.30
N ASN A 327 -12.08 -4.52 20.70
CA ASN A 327 -11.86 -4.93 22.07
C ASN A 327 -10.59 -4.28 22.64
N GLN A 328 -10.74 -3.27 23.51
CA GLN A 328 -9.60 -2.67 24.23
C GLN A 328 -8.96 -3.61 25.25
N GLU A 329 -9.68 -4.64 25.71
CA GLU A 329 -9.12 -5.70 26.55
C GLU A 329 -8.22 -6.62 25.74
N LEU A 330 -8.44 -6.77 24.43
CA LEU A 330 -7.48 -7.44 23.53
C LEU A 330 -6.21 -6.60 23.35
N VAL A 331 -6.29 -5.26 23.24
CA VAL A 331 -5.09 -4.40 23.27
C VAL A 331 -4.29 -4.64 24.56
N ARG A 332 -4.99 -4.67 25.71
CA ARG A 332 -4.39 -4.90 27.02
C ARG A 332 -3.82 -6.31 27.16
N ALA A 333 -4.53 -7.33 26.67
CA ALA A 333 -4.09 -8.71 26.68
C ALA A 333 -2.90 -8.93 25.74
N LEU A 334 -2.81 -8.25 24.60
CA LEU A 334 -1.60 -8.27 23.78
C LEU A 334 -0.42 -7.64 24.55
N LYS A 335 -0.59 -6.47 25.17
CA LYS A 335 0.50 -5.82 25.93
C LYS A 335 0.95 -6.58 27.19
N VAL A 336 0.05 -7.34 27.83
CA VAL A 336 0.34 -8.09 29.08
C VAL A 336 0.69 -9.56 28.79
N SER A 337 -0.10 -10.25 27.97
CA SER A 337 0.07 -11.68 27.73
C SER A 337 1.14 -11.98 26.68
N PHE A 338 1.45 -11.09 25.72
CA PHE A 338 2.53 -11.34 24.75
C PHE A 338 3.91 -11.47 25.42
N PRO A 339 4.37 -10.53 26.30
CA PRO A 339 5.58 -10.76 27.10
C PRO A 339 5.50 -12.06 27.93
N ASN A 340 4.43 -12.24 28.71
CA ASN A 340 4.31 -13.39 29.62
C ASN A 340 4.30 -14.74 28.88
N MET A 341 3.64 -14.83 27.73
CA MET A 341 3.59 -16.03 26.87
C MET A 341 4.97 -16.36 26.32
N ILE A 342 5.74 -15.34 25.91
CA ILE A 342 7.07 -15.55 25.34
C ILE A 342 8.11 -15.79 26.44
N GLU A 343 7.96 -15.18 27.61
CA GLU A 343 8.73 -15.51 28.81
C GLU A 343 8.52 -16.98 29.21
N HIS A 344 7.27 -17.45 29.18
CA HIS A 344 6.91 -18.83 29.48
C HIS A 344 7.48 -19.81 28.44
N ALA A 345 7.32 -19.51 27.13
CA ALA A 345 7.89 -20.30 26.04
C ALA A 345 9.45 -20.34 26.08
N LEU A 346 10.08 -19.27 26.57
CA LEU A 346 11.54 -19.18 26.79
C LEU A 346 12.00 -19.64 28.18
N GLY A 347 11.14 -20.26 28.98
CA GLY A 347 11.50 -20.84 30.28
C GLY A 347 12.00 -19.82 31.31
N GLY A 348 11.44 -18.61 31.32
CA GLY A 348 11.80 -17.53 32.25
C GLY A 348 13.01 -16.69 31.83
N GLN A 349 13.61 -16.92 30.65
CA GLN A 349 14.67 -16.07 30.12
C GLN A 349 14.14 -15.08 29.09
N LEU A 350 13.58 -13.96 29.56
CA LEU A 350 13.24 -12.83 28.69
C LEU A 350 14.53 -12.19 28.14
N LYS A 351 14.95 -12.64 26.95
CA LYS A 351 16.02 -12.00 26.16
C LYS A 351 15.58 -10.58 25.76
N ASN A 352 16.52 -9.73 25.32
CA ASN A 352 16.16 -8.40 24.78
C ASN A 352 15.50 -8.44 23.39
N ALA A 353 15.37 -9.62 22.78
CA ALA A 353 14.75 -9.82 21.47
C ALA A 353 14.05 -11.19 21.38
N LEU A 354 12.97 -11.24 20.61
CA LEU A 354 12.33 -12.45 20.11
C LEU A 354 13.25 -13.09 19.06
N ASP A 355 13.43 -14.40 19.09
CA ASP A 355 14.23 -15.14 18.09
C ASP A 355 13.44 -16.29 17.44
N THR A 356 13.99 -16.84 16.36
CA THR A 356 13.34 -17.90 15.57
C THR A 356 13.09 -19.18 16.36
N VAL A 357 13.82 -19.44 17.45
CA VAL A 357 13.57 -20.61 18.30
C VAL A 357 12.35 -20.34 19.17
N ALA A 358 12.29 -19.16 19.81
CA ALA A 358 11.15 -18.73 20.62
C ALA A 358 9.82 -18.80 19.87
N VAL A 359 9.80 -18.32 18.62
CA VAL A 359 8.58 -18.30 17.80
C VAL A 359 8.19 -19.69 17.33
N ASN A 360 9.13 -20.56 16.94
CA ASN A 360 8.75 -21.94 16.61
C ASN A 360 8.24 -22.70 17.85
N GLN A 361 8.83 -22.49 19.03
CA GLN A 361 8.38 -23.09 20.29
C GLN A 361 7.00 -22.60 20.75
N ALA A 362 6.62 -21.35 20.47
CA ALA A 362 5.31 -20.80 20.82
C ALA A 362 4.17 -21.28 19.89
N PHE A 363 4.47 -22.05 18.85
CA PHE A 363 3.54 -22.56 17.85
C PHE A 363 3.61 -24.10 17.69
N THR A 364 4.20 -24.80 18.67
CA THR A 364 4.28 -26.28 18.78
C THR A 364 3.70 -26.77 20.09
#